data_AF-A0A957VNV3-F1
#
_entry.id   AF-A0A957VNV3-F1
#
_cell.length_a   1.000
_cell.length_b   1.000
_cell.length_c   1.000
_cell.angle_alpha   90.00
_cell.angle_beta   90.00
_cell.angle_gamma   90.00
#
_symmetry.space_group_name_H-M   'P 1'
#
loop_
_entity.id
_entity.type
_entity.pdbx_description
1 polymer ?
#
loop_
_entity_poly.entity_id
_entity_poly.type
_entity_poly.pdbx_seq_one_letter_code
_entity_poly.pdbx_strand_id
1 'polypeptide(L)'
;WIAGNPNDRTMQVQSLVETAAERGGGRVWVAVTAHGDIQALQQNVQQEYYAKIIQRFALPCKLSNEDISQVVEERVLRKTQDARRDLTRRFDEHSGAIVDLGSVARAERVYPDPTADNFALFYPYLPWTVHVIPDVVKGIAQAANRDEALTGSNRTMIGVVQGGLIENTGPLNAAVGRLVALADLYRQLEDDVPVETKTDLRRIGDTVHGATPLTTRVAYGLFLLGQAQYIPTTLENVTRTVVDDLDTPLT
;
A
#
# COMPACT_ATOMS: atom_id res chain seq x y z
N TRP A 1 -24.88 15.46 9.26
CA TRP A 1 -23.98 15.13 10.38
C TRP A 1 -24.85 14.54 11.48
N ILE A 2 -24.56 13.33 11.96
CA ILE A 2 -25.32 12.66 13.02
C ILE A 2 -24.73 13.13 14.36
N ALA A 3 -25.47 13.99 15.07
CA ALA A 3 -25.00 14.63 16.30
C ALA A 3 -25.47 13.86 17.54
N GLY A 4 -24.72 13.96 18.64
CA GLY A 4 -25.03 13.30 19.91
C GLY A 4 -23.90 12.40 20.42
N ASN A 5 -24.14 11.75 21.55
CA ASN A 5 -23.23 10.76 22.14
C ASN A 5 -23.21 9.46 21.28
N PRO A 6 -22.27 8.52 21.51
CA PRO A 6 -22.16 7.30 20.70
C PRO A 6 -23.47 6.47 20.62
N ASN A 7 -24.26 6.43 21.70
CA ASN A 7 -25.53 5.72 21.72
C ASN A 7 -26.61 6.46 20.91
N ASP A 8 -26.68 7.79 21.01
CA ASP A 8 -27.61 8.62 20.24
C ASP A 8 -27.35 8.47 18.74
N ARG A 9 -26.08 8.43 18.34
CA ARG A 9 -25.68 8.23 16.94
C ARG A 9 -26.11 6.86 16.42
N THR A 10 -25.97 5.84 17.26
CA THR A 10 -26.35 4.46 16.96
C THR A 10 -27.86 4.38 16.73
N MET A 11 -28.67 4.99 17.60
CA MET A 11 -30.13 5.05 17.41
C MET A 11 -30.54 5.85 16.16
N GLN A 12 -29.87 6.96 15.86
CA GLN A 12 -30.18 7.76 14.67
C GLN A 12 -29.87 7.01 13.36
N VAL A 13 -28.77 6.24 13.30
CA VAL A 13 -28.46 5.36 12.17
C VAL A 13 -29.53 4.29 12.01
N GLN A 14 -30.01 3.71 13.11
CA GLN A 14 -31.10 2.74 13.08
C GLN A 14 -32.38 3.36 12.48
N SER A 15 -32.82 4.52 13.00
CA SER A 15 -34.03 5.20 12.50
C SER A 15 -33.92 5.56 11.01
N LEU A 16 -32.72 5.93 10.55
CA LEU A 16 -32.47 6.22 9.13
C LEU A 16 -32.65 4.97 8.26
N VAL A 17 -32.05 3.84 8.65
CA VAL A 17 -32.15 2.57 7.92
C VAL A 17 -33.60 2.08 7.89
N GLU A 18 -34.32 2.16 9.01
CA GLU A 18 -35.73 1.76 9.09
C GLU A 18 -36.62 2.65 8.21
N THR A 19 -36.47 3.98 8.30
CA THR A 19 -37.24 4.92 7.47
C THR A 19 -36.95 4.71 5.98
N ALA A 20 -35.69 4.45 5.62
CA ALA A 20 -35.29 4.18 4.25
C ALA A 20 -35.87 2.87 3.73
N ALA A 21 -35.93 1.83 4.57
CA ALA A 21 -36.55 0.55 4.21
C ALA A 21 -38.07 0.70 4.01
N GLU A 22 -38.76 1.37 4.93
CA GLU A 22 -40.21 1.58 4.87
C GLU A 22 -40.63 2.46 3.69
N ARG A 23 -40.02 3.64 3.54
CA ARG A 23 -40.36 4.58 2.46
C ARG A 23 -39.82 4.14 1.10
N GLY A 24 -38.68 3.46 1.10
CA GLY A 24 -38.00 3.03 -0.12
C GLY A 24 -38.56 1.75 -0.73
N GLY A 25 -39.33 0.96 0.03
CA GLY A 25 -39.91 -0.31 -0.45
C GLY A 25 -38.84 -1.27 -1.01
N GLY A 26 -37.65 -1.31 -0.37
CA GLY A 26 -36.51 -2.12 -0.82
C GLY A 26 -35.71 -1.56 -2.01
N ARG A 27 -36.00 -0.35 -2.49
CA ARG A 27 -35.27 0.29 -3.61
C ARG A 27 -34.07 1.13 -3.17
N VAL A 28 -33.87 1.28 -1.86
CA VAL A 28 -32.79 2.08 -1.28
C VAL A 28 -31.76 1.16 -0.66
N TRP A 29 -30.51 1.32 -1.09
CA TRP A 29 -29.36 0.61 -0.53
C TRP A 29 -28.63 1.55 0.42
N VAL A 30 -28.41 1.11 1.66
CA VAL A 30 -27.65 1.85 2.65
C VAL A 30 -26.36 1.08 2.92
N ALA A 31 -25.23 1.72 2.63
CA ALA A 31 -23.91 1.21 2.94
C ALA A 31 -23.26 2.08 4.02
N VAL A 32 -22.59 1.44 4.98
CA VAL A 32 -21.86 2.12 6.05
C VAL A 32 -20.41 1.65 6.03
N THR A 33 -19.50 2.61 6.02
CA THR A 33 -18.05 2.37 6.05
C THR A 33 -17.47 2.92 7.34
N ALA A 34 -16.68 2.11 8.05
CA ALA A 34 -15.92 2.54 9.22
C ALA A 34 -14.42 2.48 8.91
N HIS A 35 -13.64 3.41 9.44
CA HIS A 35 -12.18 3.33 9.41
C HIS A 35 -11.72 2.50 10.62
N GLY A 36 -11.07 1.36 10.36
CA GLY A 36 -10.58 0.43 11.39
C GLY A 36 -11.44 -0.81 11.57
N ASP A 37 -10.92 -1.78 12.34
CA ASP A 37 -11.66 -3.00 12.63
C ASP A 37 -12.92 -2.65 13.42
N ILE A 38 -14.07 -3.08 12.90
CA ILE A 38 -15.37 -2.95 13.53
C ILE A 38 -15.29 -3.48 14.97
N GLN A 39 -14.47 -4.52 15.25
CA GLN A 39 -14.24 -5.03 16.61
C GLN A 39 -13.58 -4.04 17.58
N ALA A 40 -12.72 -3.14 17.12
CA ALA A 40 -12.06 -2.15 17.99
C ALA A 40 -13.06 -1.12 18.57
N LEU A 41 -14.19 -0.90 17.89
CA LEU A 41 -15.27 -0.01 18.36
C LEU A 41 -16.08 -0.59 19.52
N GLN A 42 -15.94 -1.89 19.83
CA GLN A 42 -16.65 -2.52 20.95
C GLN A 42 -16.27 -1.95 22.32
N GLN A 43 -15.12 -1.28 22.43
CA GLN A 43 -14.67 -0.70 23.70
C GLN A 43 -15.44 0.57 24.11
N ASN A 44 -16.07 1.27 23.15
CA ASN A 44 -16.65 2.60 23.36
C ASN A 44 -18.19 2.67 23.27
N VAL A 45 -18.85 1.55 22.97
CA VAL A 45 -20.31 1.44 22.83
C VAL A 45 -20.80 0.25 23.64
N GLN A 46 -21.94 0.38 24.34
CA GLN A 46 -22.53 -0.77 25.04
C GLN A 46 -22.84 -1.87 24.02
N GLN A 47 -22.39 -3.10 24.29
CA GLN A 47 -22.46 -4.24 23.37
C GLN A 47 -23.86 -4.49 22.79
N GLU A 48 -24.91 -4.19 23.56
CA GLU A 48 -26.30 -4.41 23.15
C GLU A 48 -26.73 -3.52 21.96
N TYR A 49 -26.40 -2.23 21.98
CA TYR A 49 -26.78 -1.33 20.88
C TYR A 49 -25.97 -1.61 19.62
N TYR A 50 -24.71 -2.00 19.80
CA TYR A 50 -23.83 -2.37 18.71
C TYR A 50 -24.30 -3.65 17.99
N ALA A 51 -24.69 -4.68 18.75
CA ALA A 51 -25.27 -5.91 18.18
C ALA A 51 -26.56 -5.62 17.38
N LYS A 52 -27.43 -4.73 17.90
CA LYS A 52 -28.65 -4.31 17.21
C LYS A 52 -28.39 -3.64 15.87
N ILE A 53 -27.35 -2.80 15.76
CA ILE A 53 -26.98 -2.18 14.48
C ILE A 53 -26.41 -3.19 13.50
N ILE A 54 -25.46 -4.03 13.92
CA ILE A 54 -24.83 -4.99 13.02
C ILE A 54 -25.88 -5.92 12.40
N GLN A 55 -26.87 -6.36 13.17
CA GLN A 55 -27.97 -7.18 12.67
C GLN A 55 -28.81 -6.50 11.57
N ARG A 56 -28.77 -5.17 11.41
CA ARG A 56 -29.48 -4.46 10.33
C ARG A 56 -28.71 -4.44 9.02
N PHE A 57 -27.41 -4.67 9.05
CA PHE A 57 -26.59 -4.77 7.86
C PHE A 57 -26.37 -6.24 7.52
N ALA A 58 -27.21 -6.76 6.63
CA ALA A 58 -27.23 -8.17 6.26
C ALA A 58 -25.92 -8.68 5.62
N LEU A 59 -25.14 -7.77 5.03
CA LEU A 59 -23.91 -8.08 4.30
C LEU A 59 -22.71 -7.38 4.96
N PRO A 60 -21.94 -8.07 5.80
CA PRO A 60 -20.68 -7.56 6.29
C PRO A 60 -19.61 -7.69 5.20
N CYS A 61 -19.28 -6.60 4.52
CA CYS A 61 -18.14 -6.53 3.61
C CYS A 61 -16.88 -6.16 4.39
N LYS A 62 -16.07 -7.16 4.73
CA LYS A 62 -14.71 -6.90 5.24
C LYS A 62 -13.80 -6.66 4.04
N LEU A 63 -13.34 -5.43 3.89
CA LEU A 63 -12.25 -5.12 2.97
C LEU A 63 -10.95 -5.54 3.68
N SER A 64 -10.31 -6.57 3.14
CA SER A 64 -8.99 -7.00 3.56
C SER A 64 -7.91 -6.21 2.83
N ASN A 65 -6.69 -6.18 3.36
CA ASN A 65 -5.56 -5.57 2.66
C ASN A 65 -5.23 -6.28 1.33
N GLU A 66 -5.58 -7.56 1.19
CA GLU A 66 -5.43 -8.33 -0.06
C GLU A 66 -6.30 -7.76 -1.19
N ASP A 67 -7.49 -7.22 -0.84
CA ASP A 67 -8.38 -6.57 -1.80
C ASP A 67 -7.79 -5.26 -2.36
N ILE A 68 -6.92 -4.58 -1.61
CA ILE A 68 -6.33 -3.31 -2.04
C ILE A 68 -5.30 -3.56 -3.16
N SER A 69 -4.54 -4.65 -3.09
CA SER A 69 -3.61 -5.05 -4.17
C SER A 69 -4.36 -5.36 -5.47
N GLN A 70 -5.50 -6.06 -5.40
CA GLN A 70 -6.34 -6.34 -6.58
C GLN A 70 -6.87 -5.04 -7.22
N VAL A 71 -7.28 -4.07 -6.41
CA VAL A 71 -7.74 -2.78 -6.93
C VAL A 71 -6.63 -2.01 -7.64
N VAL A 72 -5.39 -2.06 -7.12
CA VAL A 72 -4.23 -1.46 -7.78
C VAL A 72 -3.93 -2.14 -9.12
N GLU A 73 -3.96 -3.47 -9.13
CA GLU A 73 -3.79 -4.27 -10.35
C GLU A 73 -4.80 -3.84 -11.43
N GLU A 74 -6.09 -3.91 -11.11
CA GLU A 74 -7.15 -3.69 -12.10
C GLU A 74 -7.28 -2.24 -12.55
N ARG A 75 -7.00 -1.26 -11.67
CA ARG A 75 -7.21 0.16 -11.97
C ARG A 75 -5.97 0.86 -12.51
N VAL A 76 -4.78 0.47 -12.06
CA VAL A 76 -3.52 1.17 -12.39
C VAL A 76 -2.64 0.34 -13.30
N LEU A 77 -2.49 -0.95 -13.00
CA LEU A 77 -1.49 -1.81 -13.65
C LEU A 77 -2.06 -2.72 -14.73
N ARG A 78 -3.34 -2.59 -15.08
CA ARG A 78 -4.00 -3.47 -16.06
C ARG A 78 -3.22 -3.54 -17.39
N LYS A 79 -2.85 -4.76 -17.78
CA LYS A 79 -2.12 -5.03 -19.02
C LYS A 79 -3.04 -5.41 -20.17
N THR A 80 -2.61 -5.10 -21.39
CA THR A 80 -3.19 -5.74 -22.59
C THR A 80 -2.78 -7.20 -22.65
N GLN A 81 -3.50 -8.01 -23.42
CA GLN A 81 -3.21 -9.42 -23.56
C GLN A 81 -1.79 -9.66 -24.12
N ASP A 82 -1.36 -8.88 -25.10
CA ASP A 82 -0.02 -8.99 -25.69
C ASP A 82 1.07 -8.63 -24.68
N ALA A 83 0.90 -7.53 -23.94
CA ALA A 83 1.86 -7.14 -22.90
C ALA A 83 1.97 -8.20 -21.80
N ARG A 84 0.86 -8.82 -21.40
CA ARG A 84 0.88 -9.92 -20.42
C ARG A 84 1.68 -11.11 -20.94
N ARG A 85 1.52 -11.49 -22.22
CA ARG A 85 2.28 -12.59 -22.84
C ARG A 85 3.78 -12.30 -22.91
N ASP A 86 4.16 -11.07 -23.22
CA ASP A 86 5.57 -10.68 -23.29
C ASP A 86 6.22 -10.65 -21.90
N LEU A 87 5.50 -10.15 -20.88
CA LEU A 87 5.95 -10.18 -19.49
C LEU A 87 6.09 -11.60 -18.94
N THR A 88 5.13 -12.47 -19.21
CA THR A 88 5.20 -13.89 -18.85
C THR A 88 6.39 -14.57 -19.52
N ARG A 89 6.63 -14.32 -20.82
CA ARG A 89 7.80 -14.86 -21.52
C ARG A 89 9.11 -14.37 -20.90
N ARG A 90 9.22 -13.07 -20.60
CA ARG A 90 10.40 -12.50 -19.94
C ARG A 90 10.66 -13.17 -18.59
N PHE A 91 9.59 -13.44 -17.83
CA PHE A 91 9.67 -14.18 -16.59
C PHE A 91 10.18 -15.61 -16.80
N ASP A 92 9.60 -16.35 -17.73
CA ASP A 92 9.99 -17.74 -17.98
C ASP A 92 11.47 -17.85 -18.39
N GLU A 93 11.97 -16.90 -19.19
CA GLU A 93 13.36 -16.83 -19.63
C GLU A 93 14.35 -16.51 -18.49
N HIS A 94 13.94 -15.73 -17.48
CA HIS A 94 14.82 -15.20 -16.42
C HIS A 94 14.33 -15.50 -15.00
N SER A 95 13.50 -16.54 -14.84
CA SER A 95 12.72 -16.78 -13.61
C SER A 95 13.57 -16.80 -12.35
N GLY A 96 14.74 -17.46 -12.38
CA GLY A 96 15.66 -17.49 -11.24
C GLY A 96 16.13 -16.10 -10.79
N ALA A 97 16.52 -15.23 -11.72
CA ALA A 97 16.98 -13.89 -11.41
C ALA A 97 15.84 -12.99 -10.91
N ILE A 98 14.66 -13.10 -11.52
CA ILE A 98 13.49 -12.30 -11.11
C ILE A 98 13.01 -12.73 -9.72
N VAL A 99 12.97 -14.04 -9.44
CA VAL A 99 12.59 -14.56 -8.12
C VAL A 99 13.60 -14.12 -7.07
N ASP A 100 14.90 -14.26 -7.31
CA ASP A 100 15.93 -13.82 -6.36
C ASP A 100 15.85 -12.32 -6.04
N LEU A 101 15.59 -11.51 -7.08
CA LEU A 101 15.40 -10.07 -6.94
C LEU A 101 14.11 -9.70 -6.19
N GLY A 102 13.02 -10.41 -6.44
CA GLY A 102 11.70 -10.10 -5.89
C GLY A 102 11.33 -10.85 -4.61
N SER A 103 12.21 -11.68 -4.05
CA SER A 103 11.95 -12.42 -2.81
C SER A 103 12.60 -11.71 -1.63
N VAL A 104 11.81 -11.21 -0.69
CA VAL A 104 12.31 -10.52 0.51
C VAL A 104 12.93 -11.53 1.48
N ALA A 105 14.15 -11.26 1.97
CA ALA A 105 14.83 -12.15 2.89
C ALA A 105 14.37 -11.95 4.34
N ARG A 106 14.11 -13.07 5.03
CA ARG A 106 13.85 -13.14 6.48
C ARG A 106 12.68 -12.24 6.95
N ALA A 107 11.69 -12.03 6.10
CA ALA A 107 10.48 -11.34 6.51
C ALA A 107 9.68 -12.17 7.54
N GLU A 108 9.11 -11.49 8.53
CA GLU A 108 8.27 -12.13 9.57
C GLU A 108 6.86 -12.47 9.03
N ARG A 109 6.46 -11.80 7.95
CA ARG A 109 5.23 -12.05 7.21
C ARG A 109 5.55 -12.50 5.79
N VAL A 110 4.66 -13.31 5.22
CA VAL A 110 4.72 -13.70 3.81
C VAL A 110 4.40 -12.52 2.90
N TYR A 111 5.38 -12.13 2.08
CA TYR A 111 5.19 -11.30 0.90
C TYR A 111 5.19 -12.19 -0.35
N PRO A 112 4.41 -11.87 -1.39
CA PRO A 112 4.34 -12.72 -2.57
C PRO A 112 5.65 -12.68 -3.35
N ASP A 113 6.26 -13.85 -3.54
CA ASP A 113 7.37 -14.01 -4.46
C ASP A 113 6.89 -13.87 -5.92
N PRO A 114 7.76 -13.44 -6.85
CA PRO A 114 7.44 -13.39 -8.28
C PRO A 114 7.07 -14.76 -8.86
N THR A 115 5.96 -14.80 -9.57
CA THR A 115 5.53 -15.91 -10.44
C THR A 115 5.24 -15.35 -11.82
N ALA A 116 5.17 -16.22 -12.83
CA ALA A 116 4.88 -15.81 -14.21
C ALA A 116 3.56 -15.02 -14.33
N ASP A 117 2.58 -15.37 -13.50
CA ASP A 117 1.30 -14.67 -13.42
C ASP A 117 1.43 -13.34 -12.68
N ASN A 118 1.85 -13.35 -11.41
CA ASN A 118 1.81 -12.14 -10.60
C ASN A 118 2.85 -11.09 -11.04
N PHE A 119 3.97 -11.51 -11.65
CA PHE A 119 4.96 -10.59 -12.20
C PHE A 119 4.34 -9.73 -13.29
N ALA A 120 3.58 -10.33 -14.21
CA ALA A 120 2.91 -9.60 -15.26
C ALA A 120 1.81 -8.66 -14.72
N LEU A 121 1.18 -9.02 -13.60
CA LEU A 121 0.16 -8.20 -12.93
C LEU A 121 0.76 -6.96 -12.27
N PHE A 122 1.92 -7.10 -11.61
CA PHE A 122 2.53 -6.00 -10.84
C PHE A 122 3.57 -5.19 -11.62
N TYR A 123 4.09 -5.67 -12.75
CA TYR A 123 5.08 -4.95 -13.55
C TYR A 123 4.61 -3.51 -13.88
N PRO A 124 5.45 -2.46 -13.71
CA PRO A 124 6.90 -2.49 -13.51
C PRO A 124 7.35 -2.57 -12.03
N TYR A 125 6.48 -2.97 -11.12
CA TYR A 125 6.86 -3.28 -9.74
C TYR A 125 7.11 -4.78 -9.57
N LEU A 126 7.95 -5.13 -8.61
CA LEU A 126 7.97 -6.50 -8.06
C LEU A 126 6.77 -6.65 -7.10
N PRO A 127 6.17 -7.86 -6.99
CA PRO A 127 4.96 -8.05 -6.19
C PRO A 127 5.12 -7.58 -4.74
N TRP A 128 6.24 -7.91 -4.09
CA TRP A 128 6.52 -7.49 -2.71
C TRP A 128 6.53 -5.96 -2.55
N THR A 129 6.99 -5.20 -3.55
CA THR A 129 7.07 -3.72 -3.51
C THR A 129 5.69 -3.10 -3.38
N VAL A 130 4.65 -3.68 -3.99
CA VAL A 130 3.27 -3.20 -3.85
C VAL A 130 2.69 -3.64 -2.49
N HIS A 131 2.96 -4.88 -2.10
CA HIS A 131 2.44 -5.46 -0.86
C HIS A 131 3.05 -4.87 0.43
N VAL A 132 4.23 -4.25 0.36
CA VAL A 132 4.87 -3.60 1.51
C VAL A 132 4.36 -2.17 1.77
N ILE A 133 3.72 -1.53 0.79
CA ILE A 133 3.25 -0.14 0.90
C ILE A 133 2.38 0.10 2.15
N PRO A 134 1.38 -0.75 2.49
CA PRO A 134 0.57 -0.56 3.69
C PRO A 134 1.40 -0.55 4.98
N ASP A 135 2.40 -1.43 5.07
CA ASP A 135 3.25 -1.54 6.25
C ASP A 135 4.13 -0.29 6.40
N VAL A 136 4.68 0.20 5.29
CA VAL A 136 5.45 1.45 5.25
C VAL A 136 4.60 2.66 5.64
N VAL A 137 3.40 2.80 5.07
CA VAL A 137 2.48 3.89 5.39
C VAL A 137 2.11 3.87 6.87
N LYS A 138 1.83 2.67 7.40
CA LYS A 138 1.54 2.47 8.83
C LYS A 138 2.74 2.87 9.70
N GLY A 139 3.96 2.46 9.34
CA GLY A 139 5.17 2.82 10.05
C GLY A 139 5.43 4.33 10.07
N ILE A 140 5.32 5.00 8.92
CA ILE A 140 5.47 6.47 8.81
C ILE A 140 4.49 7.19 9.73
N ALA A 141 3.23 6.74 9.74
CA ALA A 141 2.21 7.32 10.60
C ALA A 141 2.50 7.17 12.09
N GLN A 142 2.90 5.97 12.51
CA GLN A 142 3.29 5.69 13.89
C GLN A 142 4.49 6.55 14.31
N ALA A 143 5.52 6.67 13.46
CA ALA A 143 6.67 7.53 13.70
C ALA A 143 6.30 9.02 13.81
N ALA A 144 5.25 9.44 13.09
CA ALA A 144 4.74 10.81 13.13
C ALA A 144 3.76 11.08 14.29
N ASN A 145 3.53 10.12 15.21
CA ASN A 145 2.49 10.18 16.25
C ASN A 145 1.09 10.55 15.69
N ARG A 146 0.78 10.11 14.46
CA ARG A 146 -0.56 10.27 13.88
C ARG A 146 -1.38 9.02 14.15
N ASP A 147 -2.60 9.21 14.65
CA ASP A 147 -3.54 8.10 14.85
C ASP A 147 -3.70 7.33 13.54
N GLU A 148 -3.79 5.99 13.62
CA GLU A 148 -4.08 5.12 12.47
C GLU A 148 -5.34 5.54 11.71
N ALA A 149 -6.28 6.24 12.37
CA ALA A 149 -7.48 6.81 11.77
C ALA A 149 -7.24 8.08 10.92
N LEU A 150 -6.12 8.79 11.15
CA LEU A 150 -5.74 10.04 10.46
C LEU A 150 -4.72 9.82 9.32
N THR A 151 -4.23 8.59 9.15
CA THR A 151 -3.31 8.19 8.07
C THR A 151 -4.00 8.13 6.71
N GLY A 152 -5.33 8.23 6.69
CA GLY A 152 -6.15 8.42 5.49
C GLY A 152 -6.13 9.84 4.92
N SER A 153 -5.29 10.75 5.45
CA SER A 153 -5.15 12.12 4.91
C SER A 153 -4.41 12.11 3.57
N ASN A 154 -5.18 11.82 2.50
CA ASN A 154 -4.97 12.20 1.09
C ASN A 154 -4.24 11.24 0.13
N ARG A 155 -3.52 10.20 0.57
CA ARG A 155 -2.87 9.27 -0.38
C ARG A 155 -3.34 7.83 -0.23
N THR A 156 -4.08 7.37 -1.23
CA THR A 156 -4.49 5.97 -1.36
C THR A 156 -3.34 5.12 -1.89
N MET A 157 -3.36 3.80 -1.68
CA MET A 157 -2.40 2.88 -2.32
C MET A 157 -2.33 3.09 -3.84
N ILE A 158 -3.49 3.34 -4.47
CA ILE A 158 -3.58 3.74 -5.89
C ILE A 158 -2.75 4.99 -6.16
N GLY A 159 -2.88 6.03 -5.34
CA GLY A 159 -2.13 7.27 -5.49
C GLY A 159 -0.62 7.10 -5.36
N VAL A 160 -0.17 6.25 -4.43
CA VAL A 160 1.26 5.92 -4.26
C VAL A 160 1.81 5.20 -5.49
N VAL A 161 1.13 4.13 -5.93
CA VAL A 161 1.57 3.33 -7.08
C VAL A 161 1.49 4.15 -8.38
N GLN A 162 0.38 4.84 -8.62
CA GLN A 162 0.21 5.66 -9.81
C GLN A 162 1.21 6.82 -9.86
N GLY A 163 1.40 7.53 -8.76
CA GLY A 163 2.34 8.66 -8.75
C GLY A 163 3.79 8.20 -8.85
N GLY A 164 4.14 7.01 -8.32
CA GLY A 164 5.42 6.37 -8.58
C GLY A 164 5.70 6.14 -10.07
N LEU A 165 4.69 5.70 -10.85
CA LEU A 165 4.80 5.57 -12.30
C LEU A 165 4.89 6.91 -13.04
N ILE A 166 4.16 7.92 -12.59
CA ILE A 166 4.16 9.26 -13.21
C ILE A 166 5.51 9.95 -13.01
N GLU A 167 6.13 9.81 -11.84
CA GLU A 167 7.44 10.39 -11.57
C GLU A 167 8.58 9.58 -12.20
N ASN A 168 8.38 8.27 -12.39
CA ASN A 168 9.34 7.36 -12.99
C ASN A 168 8.80 6.82 -14.31
N THR A 169 8.78 7.67 -15.35
CA THR A 169 8.27 7.28 -16.68
C THR A 169 9.23 6.40 -17.48
N GLY A 170 10.45 6.17 -17.00
CA GLY A 170 11.45 5.32 -17.66
C GLY A 170 10.89 3.93 -18.02
N PRO A 171 10.37 3.15 -17.05
CA PRO A 171 9.68 1.89 -17.30
C PRO A 171 8.49 1.94 -18.25
N LEU A 172 7.85 3.10 -18.44
CA LEU A 172 6.71 3.26 -19.36
C LEU A 172 7.15 3.47 -20.81
N ASN A 173 8.37 3.96 -21.02
CA ASN A 173 8.90 4.33 -22.34
C ASN A 173 10.02 3.40 -22.82
N ALA A 174 10.45 2.44 -22.00
CA ALA A 174 11.52 1.49 -22.30
C ALA A 174 10.97 0.10 -22.65
N ALA A 175 11.85 -0.76 -23.18
CA ALA A 175 11.55 -2.18 -23.27
C ALA A 175 11.35 -2.80 -21.87
N VAL A 176 10.72 -3.98 -21.83
CA VAL A 176 10.56 -4.74 -20.59
C VAL A 176 11.95 -4.99 -19.97
N GLY A 177 12.13 -4.60 -18.72
CA GLY A 177 13.45 -4.64 -18.06
C GLY A 177 13.56 -3.65 -16.92
N ARG A 178 13.02 -2.44 -17.12
CA ARG A 178 13.07 -1.37 -16.13
C ARG A 178 11.98 -1.52 -15.08
N LEU A 179 12.35 -1.36 -13.82
CA LEU A 179 11.48 -1.45 -12.65
C LEU A 179 11.29 -0.09 -11.99
N VAL A 180 10.22 0.01 -11.20
CA VAL A 180 10.08 1.05 -10.18
C VAL A 180 10.35 0.42 -8.82
N ALA A 181 11.38 0.91 -8.15
CA ALA A 181 11.84 0.37 -6.87
C ALA A 181 11.07 0.97 -5.69
N LEU A 182 11.17 0.37 -4.51
CA LEU A 182 10.56 0.91 -3.30
C LEU A 182 11.07 2.32 -2.98
N ALA A 183 12.38 2.56 -3.16
CA ALA A 183 13.00 3.87 -2.94
C ALA A 183 12.37 4.98 -3.79
N ASP A 184 11.88 4.66 -4.99
CA ASP A 184 11.27 5.62 -5.90
C ASP A 184 9.87 6.06 -5.42
N LEU A 185 9.26 5.29 -4.51
CA LEU A 185 7.98 5.62 -3.89
C LEU A 185 8.12 6.63 -2.74
N TYR A 186 9.34 6.97 -2.29
CA TYR A 186 9.54 7.89 -1.17
C TYR A 186 8.87 9.24 -1.39
N ARG A 187 8.99 9.81 -2.59
CA ARG A 187 8.38 11.12 -2.94
C ARG A 187 6.86 11.09 -2.81
N GLN A 188 6.27 9.93 -3.02
CA GLN A 188 4.83 9.72 -2.85
C GLN A 188 4.41 9.72 -1.38
N LEU A 189 5.35 9.49 -0.46
CA LEU A 189 5.10 9.39 0.98
C LEU A 189 5.72 10.56 1.75
N GLU A 190 6.51 11.41 1.10
CA GLU A 190 7.30 12.47 1.72
C GLU A 190 6.45 13.45 2.55
N ASP A 191 5.25 13.80 2.08
CA ASP A 191 4.35 14.70 2.81
C ASP A 191 3.99 14.18 4.20
N ASP A 192 3.93 12.85 4.33
CA ASP A 192 3.57 12.14 5.54
C ASP A 192 4.74 11.91 6.51
N VAL A 193 5.97 12.11 6.05
CA VAL A 193 7.19 11.95 6.84
C VAL A 193 7.38 13.15 7.78
N PRO A 194 7.89 12.95 9.02
CA PRO A 194 8.24 14.05 9.92
C PRO A 194 9.21 15.06 9.27
N VAL A 195 9.05 16.34 9.58
CA VAL A 195 9.83 17.43 8.95
C VAL A 195 11.33 17.27 9.20
N GLU A 196 11.73 16.82 10.39
CA GLU A 196 13.13 16.58 10.75
C GLU A 196 13.72 15.49 9.85
N THR A 197 13.06 14.33 9.75
CA THR A 197 13.50 13.23 8.88
C THR A 197 13.55 13.63 7.41
N LYS A 198 12.56 14.38 6.90
CA LYS A 198 12.61 14.94 5.55
C LYS A 198 13.84 15.81 5.33
N THR A 199 14.14 16.66 6.30
CA THR A 199 15.27 17.59 6.23
C THR A 199 16.58 16.84 6.21
N ASP A 200 16.73 15.83 7.06
CA ASP A 200 17.92 14.98 7.10
C ASP A 200 18.11 14.25 5.77
N LEU A 201 17.06 13.59 5.25
CA LEU A 201 17.10 12.87 3.99
C LEU A 201 17.44 13.77 2.79
N ARG A 202 16.93 15.01 2.75
CA ARG A 202 17.26 15.99 1.70
C ARG A 202 18.71 16.44 1.74
N ARG A 203 19.33 16.48 2.92
CA ARG A 203 20.72 16.95 3.11
C ARG A 203 21.77 15.89 2.79
N ILE A 204 21.40 14.62 2.63
CA ILE A 204 22.34 13.52 2.39
C ILE A 204 23.26 13.76 1.20
N GLY A 205 22.75 14.36 0.12
CA GLY A 205 23.55 14.70 -1.05
C GLY A 205 24.69 15.68 -0.76
N ASP A 206 24.53 16.53 0.26
CA ASP A 206 25.50 17.56 0.63
C ASP A 206 26.36 17.15 1.84
N THR A 207 25.81 16.36 2.76
CA THR A 207 26.46 16.02 4.04
C THR A 207 27.30 14.76 3.97
N VAL A 208 26.97 13.82 3.08
CA VAL A 208 27.73 12.58 2.93
C VAL A 208 28.90 12.82 1.97
N HIS A 209 30.12 12.60 2.45
CA HIS A 209 31.32 12.76 1.63
C HIS A 209 31.28 11.79 0.43
N GLY A 210 31.44 12.33 -0.78
CA GLY A 210 31.37 11.53 -2.01
C GLY A 210 29.97 11.04 -2.37
N ALA A 211 28.91 11.71 -1.88
CA ALA A 211 27.54 11.35 -2.21
C ALA A 211 27.30 11.31 -3.73
N THR A 212 26.58 10.29 -4.15
CA THR A 212 26.12 10.10 -5.53
C THR A 212 24.59 10.09 -5.56
N PRO A 213 23.95 10.14 -6.74
CA PRO A 213 22.50 9.96 -6.85
C PRO A 213 22.02 8.65 -6.19
N LEU A 214 22.84 7.60 -6.25
CA LEU A 214 22.56 6.32 -5.59
C LEU A 214 22.56 6.46 -4.06
N THR A 215 23.43 7.27 -3.48
CA THR A 215 23.50 7.50 -2.02
C THR A 215 22.16 8.02 -1.48
N THR A 216 21.58 9.02 -2.14
CA THR A 216 20.26 9.56 -1.76
C THR A 216 19.16 8.52 -1.95
N ARG A 217 19.21 7.76 -3.05
CA ARG A 217 18.23 6.71 -3.35
C ARG A 217 18.27 5.56 -2.35
N VAL A 218 19.46 5.13 -1.94
CA VAL A 218 19.67 4.15 -0.86
C VAL A 218 19.14 4.67 0.46
N ALA A 219 19.32 5.96 0.76
CA ALA A 219 18.76 6.53 1.99
C ALA A 219 17.23 6.52 2.00
N TYR A 220 16.58 6.81 0.87
CA TYR A 220 15.13 6.66 0.72
C TYR A 220 14.68 5.21 0.91
N GLY A 221 15.34 4.27 0.24
CA GLY A 221 15.07 2.84 0.40
C GLY A 221 15.23 2.36 1.84
N LEU A 222 16.32 2.76 2.50
CA LEU A 222 16.62 2.46 3.89
C LEU A 222 15.56 3.02 4.85
N PHE A 223 15.16 4.28 4.64
CA PHE A 223 14.13 4.91 5.45
C PHE A 223 12.80 4.15 5.33
N LEU A 224 12.33 3.93 4.10
CA LEU A 224 11.05 3.23 3.86
C LEU A 224 11.08 1.80 4.39
N LEU A 225 12.17 1.06 4.17
CA LEU A 225 12.33 -0.29 4.71
C LEU A 225 12.32 -0.30 6.24
N GLY A 226 12.93 0.71 6.87
CA GLY A 226 12.88 0.89 8.33
C GLY A 226 11.47 1.16 8.88
N GLN A 227 10.52 1.57 8.03
CA GLN A 227 9.10 1.70 8.41
C GLN A 227 8.30 0.41 8.19
N ALA A 228 8.83 -0.54 7.39
CA ALA A 228 8.18 -1.81 7.13
C ALA A 228 8.44 -2.79 8.28
N GLN A 229 7.53 -2.83 9.26
CA GLN A 229 7.68 -3.59 10.50
C GLN A 229 8.13 -5.05 10.32
N TYR A 230 7.64 -5.73 9.28
CA TYR A 230 7.85 -7.17 9.09
C TYR A 230 9.06 -7.52 8.22
N ILE A 231 9.82 -6.54 7.72
CA ILE A 231 10.98 -6.78 6.88
C ILE A 231 12.24 -6.25 7.58
N PRO A 232 13.23 -7.10 7.88
CA PRO A 232 14.45 -6.64 8.52
C PRO A 232 15.30 -5.79 7.57
N THR A 233 15.87 -4.71 8.09
CA THR A 233 16.76 -3.77 7.39
C THR A 233 18.17 -4.35 7.22
N THR A 234 18.29 -5.44 6.47
CA THR A 234 19.56 -6.06 6.10
C THR A 234 20.12 -5.44 4.82
N LEU A 235 21.43 -5.58 4.59
CA LEU A 235 22.06 -5.13 3.33
C LEU A 235 21.32 -5.69 2.11
N GLU A 236 20.98 -6.98 2.13
CA GLU A 236 20.29 -7.68 1.06
C GLU A 236 18.92 -7.04 0.73
N ASN A 237 18.11 -6.78 1.76
CA ASN A 237 16.80 -6.15 1.57
C ASN A 237 16.92 -4.67 1.16
N VAL A 238 17.90 -3.95 1.69
CA VAL A 238 18.17 -2.56 1.27
C VAL A 238 18.56 -2.51 -0.20
N THR A 239 19.39 -3.43 -0.69
CA THR A 239 19.70 -3.53 -2.13
C THR A 239 18.42 -3.72 -2.95
N ARG A 240 17.53 -4.62 -2.56
CA ARG A 240 16.23 -4.82 -3.25
C ARG A 240 15.36 -3.57 -3.30
N THR A 241 15.48 -2.65 -2.34
CA THR A 241 14.70 -1.39 -2.36
C THR A 241 15.10 -0.41 -3.45
N VAL A 242 16.30 -0.56 -4.05
CA VAL A 242 16.85 0.41 -5.01
C VAL A 242 17.05 -0.16 -6.42
N VAL A 243 16.84 -1.46 -6.63
CA VAL A 243 17.01 -2.05 -7.98
C VAL A 243 15.92 -1.54 -8.93
N ASP A 244 16.35 -0.96 -10.06
CA ASP A 244 15.48 -0.45 -11.13
C ASP A 244 15.62 -1.18 -12.46
N ASP A 245 16.35 -2.29 -12.49
CA ASP A 245 16.55 -3.07 -13.70
C ASP A 245 16.63 -4.56 -13.38
N LEU A 246 15.86 -5.36 -14.11
CA LEU A 246 15.79 -6.83 -13.95
C LEU A 246 17.13 -7.52 -14.24
N ASP A 247 17.99 -6.90 -15.03
CA ASP A 247 19.30 -7.45 -15.40
C ASP A 247 20.42 -7.01 -14.44
N THR A 248 20.09 -6.29 -13.35
CA THR A 248 21.07 -5.91 -12.33
C THR A 248 21.43 -7.12 -11.46
N PRO A 249 22.71 -7.55 -11.43
CA PRO A 249 23.13 -8.61 -10.53
C PRO A 249 23.11 -8.14 -9.07
N LEU A 250 22.66 -9.01 -8.16
CA LEU A 250 22.67 -8.75 -6.70
C LEU A 250 24.02 -9.03 -6.03
N THR A 251 25.07 -9.37 -6.80
CA THR A 251 26.41 -9.75 -6.33
C THR A 251 27.43 -8.62 -6.41
#